data_AF-A0A6V7KAX8-F1
#
_entry.id   AF-A0A6V7KAX8-F1
#
_cell.length_a   1.000
_cell.length_b   1.000
_cell.length_c   1.000
_cell.angle_alpha   90.00
_cell.angle_beta   90.00
_cell.angle_gamma   90.00
#
_symmetry.space_group_name_H-M   'P 1'
#
loop_
_entity.id
_entity.type
_entity.pdbx_description
1 polymer ?
#
loop_
_entity_poly.entity_id
_entity_poly.type
_entity_poly.pdbx_seq_one_letter_code
_entity_poly.pdbx_strand_id
1 'polypeptide(L)' 'NCSSTHGDTYFGEFPWMVAVLIKQADGTIIFQCGASVINSRAILTAAHCVL' A
#
# COMPACT_ATOMS: atom_id res chain seq x y z
N ASN A 1 -8.27 25.48 -0.90
CA ASN A 1 -9.41 24.76 -0.30
C ASN A 1 -9.58 23.47 -1.07
N CYS A 2 -9.01 22.37 -0.59
CA CYS A 2 -9.06 21.06 -1.25
C CYS A 2 -10.10 20.23 -0.51
N SER A 3 -11.34 20.31 -0.97
CA SER A 3 -12.46 19.57 -0.39
C SER A 3 -12.28 18.07 -0.68
N SER A 4 -12.37 17.26 0.38
CA SER A 4 -12.06 15.82 0.42
C SER A 4 -13.02 14.91 -0.39
N THR A 5 -13.85 15.46 -1.26
CA THR A 5 -14.79 14.72 -2.14
C THR A 5 -14.27 14.55 -3.57
N HIS A 6 -13.02 14.95 -3.84
CA HIS A 6 -12.31 14.83 -5.11
C HIS A 6 -10.98 14.07 -4.95
N GLY A 7 -10.93 13.13 -4.00
CA GLY A 7 -9.75 12.29 -3.71
C GLY A 7 -10.04 10.79 -3.75
N ASP A 8 -11.26 10.40 -4.12
CA ASP A 8 -11.62 8.99 -4.30
C ASP A 8 -11.10 8.48 -5.63
N THR A 9 -10.64 7.24 -5.62
CA THR A 9 -10.06 6.60 -6.80
C THR A 9 -11.05 5.61 -7.40
N TYR A 10 -11.10 5.52 -8.72
CA TYR A 10 -11.85 4.49 -9.41
C TYR A 10 -11.19 3.12 -9.25
N PHE A 11 -11.98 2.05 -9.41
CA PHE A 11 -11.44 0.69 -9.41
C PHE A 11 -10.36 0.55 -10.49
N GLY A 12 -9.16 0.13 -10.09
CA GLY A 12 -8.04 -0.06 -11.00
C GLY A 12 -7.42 1.23 -11.53
N GLU A 13 -7.70 2.39 -10.93
CA GLU A 13 -7.04 3.66 -11.31
C GLU A 13 -5.52 3.63 -11.05
N PHE A 14 -5.12 2.97 -9.96
CA PHE A 14 -3.73 2.76 -9.59
C PHE A 14 -3.44 1.27 -9.39
N PRO A 15 -3.42 0.48 -10.48
CA PRO A 15 -3.36 -0.98 -10.39
C PRO A 15 -2.03 -1.52 -9.86
N TRP A 16 -0.99 -0.69 -9.81
CA TRP A 16 0.30 -1.01 -9.20
C TRP A 16 0.35 -0.79 -7.69
N MET A 17 -0.69 -0.22 -7.07
CA MET A 17 -0.73 0.03 -5.62
C MET A 17 -0.74 -1.28 -4.84
N VAL A 18 0.12 -1.35 -3.82
CA VAL A 18 0.25 -2.52 -2.93
C VAL A 18 0.19 -2.06 -1.47
N ALA A 19 -0.57 -2.79 -0.65
CA ALA A 19 -0.56 -2.65 0.80
C ALA A 19 0.40 -3.67 1.42
N VAL A 20 1.35 -3.19 2.22
CA VAL A 20 2.25 -4.03 3.03
C VAL A 20 1.58 -4.25 4.38
N LEU A 21 1.30 -5.51 4.71
CA LEU A 21 0.59 -5.90 5.92
C LEU A 21 1.49 -6.74 6.84
N ILE A 22 1.40 -6.50 8.15
CA ILE A 22 2.11 -7.30 9.17
C ILE A 22 1.10 -8.12 9.95
N LYS A 23 1.44 -9.40 10.15
CA LYS A 23 0.70 -10.28 11.06
C LYS A 23 1.32 -10.19 12.45
N GLN A 24 0.54 -9.76 13.43
CA GLN A 24 0.91 -9.70 14.83
C GLN A 24 0.86 -11.08 15.49
N ALA A 25 1.43 -11.20 16.70
CA ALA A 25 1.50 -12.45 17.44
C ALA A 25 0.12 -13.02 17.84
N ASP A 26 -0.85 -12.14 18.05
CA ASP A 26 -2.26 -12.47 18.30
C ASP A 26 -3.03 -12.89 17.03
N GLY A 27 -2.37 -12.84 15.86
CA GLY A 27 -2.95 -13.16 14.56
C GLY A 27 -3.57 -11.96 13.84
N THR A 28 -3.62 -10.77 14.45
CA THR A 28 -4.18 -9.57 13.83
C THR A 28 -3.33 -9.11 12.64
N ILE A 29 -3.97 -8.72 11.54
CA ILE A 29 -3.30 -8.18 10.36
C ILE A 29 -3.44 -6.66 10.37
N ILE A 30 -2.31 -5.94 10.39
CA ILE A 30 -2.28 -4.48 10.40
C ILE A 30 -1.62 -3.93 9.14
N PHE A 31 -2.09 -2.77 8.69
CA PHE A 31 -1.44 -2.01 7.64
C PHE A 31 -0.15 -1.38 8.17
N GLN A 32 0.95 -1.59 7.45
CA GLN A 32 2.26 -1.03 7.78
C GLN A 32 2.62 0.12 6.85
N CYS A 33 2.63 -0.14 5.54
CA CYS A 33 3.14 0.78 4.52
C CYS A 33 2.47 0.54 3.15
N GLY A 34 2.70 1.48 2.23
CA GLY A 34 2.43 1.30 0.80
C GLY A 34 3.65 0.78 0.02
N ALA A 35 3.38 0.23 -1.16
CA ALA A 35 4.40 -0.18 -2.13
C ALA A 35 3.84 -0.07 -3.57
N SER A 36 4.70 -0.27 -4.57
CA SER A 36 4.31 -0.26 -5.98
C SER A 36 4.91 -1.44 -6.75
N VAL A 37 4.12 -2.08 -7.61
CA VAL A 37 4.60 -3.13 -8.52
C VAL A 37 5.55 -2.51 -9.56
N ILE A 38 6.78 -3.04 -9.66
CA ILE A 38 7.77 -2.59 -10.66
C ILE A 38 8.05 -3.64 -11.74
N ASN A 39 7.76 -4.92 -11.46
CA ASN A 39 7.73 -6.00 -12.43
C ASN A 39 6.93 -7.20 -11.88
N SER A 40 6.83 -8.30 -12.65
CA SER A 40 6.04 -9.48 -12.29
C SER A 40 6.45 -10.19 -11.00
N ARG A 41 7.61 -9.86 -10.41
CA ARG A 41 8.17 -10.53 -9.22
C ARG A 41 8.72 -9.56 -8.18
N ALA A 42 8.56 -8.25 -8.35
CA ALA A 42 9.14 -7.25 -7.48
C ALA A 42 8.21 -6.06 -7.25
N ILE A 43 8.22 -5.60 -6.00
CA ILE A 43 7.59 -4.36 -5.55
C ILE A 43 8.66 -3.42 -5.00
N LEU A 44 8.44 -2.11 -5.16
CA LEU A 44 9.26 -1.05 -4.59
C LEU A 44 8.55 -0.47 -3.36
N THR A 45 9.29 -0.28 -2.27
CA THR A 45 8.80 0.36 -1.03
C THR A 45 9.94 1.15 -0.37
N ALA A 46 9.63 1.89 0.70
CA ALA A 46 10.63 2.61 1.47
C ALA A 46 11.44 1.64 2.37
N ALA A 47 12.73 1.90 2.54
CA ALA A 47 13.60 1.05 3.36
C ALA A 47 13.11 0.91 4.81
N HIS A 48 12.60 2.00 5.42
CA HIS A 48 12.07 2.00 6.78
C HIS A 48 10.76 1.20 6.95
N CYS A 49 10.14 0.77 5.85
CA CYS A 49 8.96 -0.10 5.92
C CYS A 49 9.33 -1.56 6.16
N VAL A 50 10.61 -1.93 5.96
CA VAL A 50 11.10 -3.32 6.03
C VAL A 50 12.32 -3.51 6.94
N LEU A 51 12.94 -2.41 7.39
CA LEU A 51 14.04 -2.36 8.36
C LEU A 51 13.54 -1.77 9.67
#